data_AF-A0A385BU88-F1
#
_entry.id   AF-A0A385BU88-F1
#
_cell.length_a   1.000
_cell.length_b   1.000
_cell.length_c   1.000
_cell.angle_alpha   90.00
_cell.angle_beta   90.00
_cell.angle_gamma   90.00
#
_symmetry.space_group_name_H-M   'P 1'
#
loop_
_entity.id
_entity.type
_entity.pdbx_description
1 polymer ?
#
loop_
_entity_poly.entity_id
_entity_poly.type
_entity_poly.pdbx_seq_one_letter_code
_entity_poly.pdbx_strand_id
1 'polypeptide(L)' 'MDIQTTKLELLKTILENENSEFIQRVADFVKREKTDFWNELRPSEQKEIKKGIEELDNGKRVSYESFLKKIS' A
#
# COMPACT_ATOMS: atom_id res chain seq x y z
N MET A 1 10.22 -20.73 19.59
CA MET A 1 10.80 -19.42 19.22
C MET A 1 9.85 -18.36 19.70
N ASP A 2 10.30 -17.43 20.54
CA ASP A 2 9.45 -16.33 21.00
C ASP A 2 9.45 -15.22 19.95
N ILE A 3 8.28 -14.91 19.41
CA ILE A 3 8.12 -13.94 18.32
C ILE A 3 8.55 -12.52 18.73
N GLN A 4 8.41 -12.17 20.02
CA GLN A 4 8.80 -10.85 20.51
C GLN A 4 10.32 -10.73 20.56
N THR A 5 11.00 -11.76 21.07
CA THR A 5 12.45 -11.86 21.04
C THR A 5 12.99 -11.76 19.62
N THR A 6 12.42 -12.52 18.66
CA THR A 6 12.85 -12.46 17.26
C THR A 6 12.67 -11.07 16.63
N LYS A 7 11.59 -10.35 16.95
CA LYS A 7 11.39 -8.97 16.46
C LYS A 7 12.47 -8.01 16.95
N LEU A 8 12.83 -8.11 18.23
CA LEU A 8 13.86 -7.26 18.83
C LEU A 8 15.24 -7.53 18.24
N GLU A 9 15.59 -8.80 18.02
CA GLU A 9 16.85 -9.19 17.39
C GLU A 9 16.97 -8.67 15.95
N LEU A 10 15.90 -8.75 15.18
CA LEU A 10 15.85 -8.20 13.81
C LEU A 10 16.01 -6.67 13.81
N LEU A 11 15.30 -5.96 14.69
CA LEU A 11 15.43 -4.51 14.81
C LEU A 11 16.85 -4.09 15.20
N LYS A 12 17.45 -4.77 16.18
CA LYS A 12 18.82 -4.52 16.61
C LYS A 12 19.81 -4.73 15.46
N THR A 13 19.67 -5.84 14.73
CA THR A 13 20.51 -6.16 13.57
C THR A 13 20.43 -5.08 12.49
N ILE A 14 19.25 -4.51 12.25
CA ILE A 14 19.06 -3.42 11.27
C ILE A 14 19.70 -2.12 11.78
N LEU A 15 19.50 -1.76 13.04
CA LEU A 15 19.99 -0.50 13.61
C LEU A 15 21.53 -0.45 13.74
N GLU A 16 22.17 -1.59 14.02
CA GLU A 16 23.62 -1.69 14.16
C GLU A 16 24.36 -1.86 12.81
N ASN A 17 23.64 -2.02 11.70
CA ASN A 17 24.23 -2.32 10.40
C ASN A 17 24.33 -1.07 9.52
N GLU A 18 25.56 -0.68 9.18
CA GLU A 18 25.86 0.49 8.35
C GLU A 18 25.93 0.18 6.84
N ASN A 19 25.79 -1.09 6.44
CA ASN A 19 25.83 -1.49 5.03
C ASN A 19 24.52 -1.09 4.32
N SER A 20 24.58 0.03 3.60
CA SER A 20 23.45 0.57 2.83
C SER A 20 22.78 -0.43 1.87
N GLU A 21 23.54 -1.32 1.23
CA GLU A 21 23.00 -2.33 0.31
C GLU A 21 22.17 -3.38 1.06
N PHE A 22 22.62 -3.79 2.25
CA PHE A 22 21.85 -4.69 3.12
C PHE A 22 20.54 -4.02 3.56
N ILE A 23 20.61 -2.78 4.06
CA ILE A 23 19.43 -2.02 4.51
C ILE A 23 18.42 -1.86 3.37
N GLN A 24 18.90 -1.53 2.16
CA GLN A 24 18.04 -1.38 0.99
C GLN A 24 17.32 -2.69 0.63
N ARG A 25 18.02 -3.82 0.64
CA ARG A 25 17.41 -5.13 0.36
C ARG A 25 16.35 -5.52 1.40
N VAL A 26 16.59 -5.25 2.68
CA VAL A 26 15.61 -5.47 3.75
C VAL A 26 14.39 -4.57 3.56
N ALA A 27 14.58 -3.30 3.23
CA ALA A 27 13.48 -2.37 2.97
C ALA A 27 12.61 -2.83 1.78
N ASP A 28 13.24 -3.29 0.70
CA ASP A 28 12.53 -3.79 -0.47
C ASP A 28 11.78 -5.10 -0.18
N PHE A 29 12.37 -5.99 0.62
CA PHE A 29 11.69 -7.19 1.10
C PHE A 29 10.43 -6.84 1.90
N VAL A 30 10.54 -5.95 2.90
CA VAL A 30 9.39 -5.52 3.71
C VAL A 30 8.31 -4.84 2.87
N LYS A 31 8.68 -4.05 1.86
CA LYS A 31 7.72 -3.45 0.92
C LYS A 31 6.97 -4.49 0.09
N ARG A 32 7.61 -5.60 -0.28
CA ARG A 32 7.00 -6.69 -1.04
C ARG A 32 6.09 -7.57 -0.17
N GLU A 33 6.38 -7.68 1.12
CA GLU A 33 5.54 -8.39 2.10
C GLU A 33 4.28 -7.60 2.47
N LYS A 34 4.21 -6.29 2.19
CA LYS A 34 2.93 -5.59 2.25
C LYS A 34 2.03 -6.18 1.18
N THR A 35 0.98 -6.87 1.62
CA THR A 35 -0.12 -7.30 0.76
C THR A 35 -0.54 -6.11 -0.10
N ASP A 36 -0.69 -6.33 -1.41
CA ASP A 36 -1.32 -5.33 -2.28
C ASP A 36 -2.61 -4.87 -1.59
N PHE A 37 -2.78 -3.55 -1.42
CA PHE A 37 -3.96 -2.99 -0.75
C PHE A 37 -5.26 -3.51 -1.38
N TRP A 38 -5.21 -3.87 -2.67
CA TRP A 38 -6.30 -4.52 -3.38
C TRP A 38 -6.83 -5.76 -2.65
N ASN A 39 -5.93 -6.57 -2.09
CA ASN A 39 -6.25 -7.79 -1.34
C ASN A 39 -6.76 -7.50 0.09
N GLU A 40 -6.60 -6.28 0.58
CA GLU A 40 -7.12 -5.83 1.88
C GLU A 40 -8.54 -5.27 1.78
N LEU A 41 -9.01 -4.96 0.56
CA LEU A 41 -10.36 -4.45 0.31
C LEU A 41 -11.42 -5.55 0.44
N ARG A 42 -12.58 -5.20 1.02
CA ARG A 42 -13.76 -6.06 1.02
C ARG A 42 -14.27 -6.28 -0.42
N PRO A 43 -14.94 -7.41 -0.71
CA PRO A 43 -15.51 -7.64 -2.04
C PRO A 43 -16.44 -6.52 -2.54
N SER A 44 -17.15 -5.86 -1.64
CA SER A 44 -17.99 -4.69 -1.98
C SER A 44 -17.18 -3.50 -2.46
N GLU A 45 -16.05 -3.20 -1.81
CA GLU A 45 -15.16 -2.09 -2.14
C GLU A 45 -14.46 -2.35 -3.47
N GLN A 46 -13.99 -3.57 -3.69
CA GLN A 46 -13.44 -3.99 -4.99
C GLN A 46 -14.48 -3.86 -6.11
N LYS A 47 -15.74 -4.24 -5.85
CA LYS A 47 -16.83 -4.12 -6.82
C LYS A 47 -17.15 -2.66 -7.15
N GLU A 48 -17.17 -1.79 -6.15
CA GLU A 48 -17.40 -0.36 -6.31
C GLU A 48 -16.30 0.29 -7.14
N ILE A 49 -15.03 0.00 -6.85
CA ILE A 49 -13.89 0.51 -7.62
C ILE A 49 -13.96 0.03 -9.07
N LYS A 50 -14.23 -1.26 -9.32
CA LYS A 50 -14.40 -1.78 -10.69
C LYS A 50 -15.51 -1.07 -11.45
N LYS A 51 -16.66 -0.86 -10.80
CA LYS A 51 -17.76 -0.11 -11.39
C LYS A 51 -17.36 1.33 -11.72
N GLY A 52 -16.64 2.00 -10.82
CA GLY A 52 -16.14 3.35 -11.06
C GLY A 52 -15.22 3.40 -12.28
N ILE A 53 -14.30 2.44 -12.42
CA ILE A 53 -13.42 2.34 -13.60
C ILE A 53 -14.24 2.14 -14.88
N GLU A 54 -15.21 1.22 -14.89
CA GLU A 54 -16.11 1.02 -16.04
C GLU A 54 -16.88 2.30 -16.40
N GLU A 55 -17.33 3.07 -15.41
CA GLU A 55 -18.00 4.35 -15.62
C GLU A 55 -17.05 5.39 -16.25
N LEU A 56 -15.81 5.47 -15.77
CA LEU A 56 -14.78 6.35 -16.34
C LEU A 56 -14.46 6.00 -17.80
N ASP A 57 -14.31 4.71 -18.10
CA ASP A 57 -14.04 4.19 -19.44
C ASP A 57 -15.20 4.47 -20.40
N ASN A 58 -16.44 4.39 -19.90
CA ASN A 58 -17.65 4.78 -20.63
C ASN A 58 -17.85 6.31 -20.72
N GLY A 59 -16.86 7.11 -20.30
CA GLY A 59 -16.89 8.56 -20.37
C GLY A 59 -17.80 9.23 -19.33
N LYS A 60 -18.36 8.48 -18.37
CA LYS A 60 -19.16 9.00 -17.25
C LYS A 60 -18.26 9.59 -16.17
N ARG A 61 -17.53 10.64 -16.54
CA ARG A 61 -16.53 11.29 -15.70
C ARG A 61 -16.69 12.79 -15.73
N VAL A 62 -16.31 13.43 -14.64
CA VAL A 62 -16.16 14.88 -14.54
C VAL A 62 -14.73 15.20 -14.16
N SER A 63 -14.23 16.38 -14.54
CA SER A 63 -12.90 16.79 -14.10
C SER A 63 -12.90 17.00 -12.58
N TYR A 64 -11.78 16.65 -11.95
CA TYR A 64 -11.61 16.78 -10.50
C TYR A 64 -11.81 18.23 -10.04
N GLU A 65 -11.26 19.20 -10.78
CA GLU A 65 -11.45 20.63 -10.50
C GLU A 65 -12.93 21.05 -10.56
N SER A 66 -13.68 20.54 -11.53
CA SER A 66 -15.12 20.85 -11.65
C SER A 66 -15.93 20.23 -10.53
N PHE A 67 -15.52 19.06 -10.03
CA PHE A 67 -16.14 18.45 -8.86
C PHE A 67 -15.88 19.27 -7.59
N LEU A 68 -14.63 19.66 -7.32
CA LEU A 68 -14.28 20.47 -6.15
C LEU A 68 -15.05 21.78 -6.09
N LYS A 69 -15.21 22.47 -7.23
CA LYS A 69 -16.03 23.69 -7.32
C LYS A 69 -17.51 23.50 -6.96
N LYS A 70 -18.05 22.27 -7.03
CA LYS A 70 -19.44 21.97 -6.67
C LYS A 70 -19.63 21.67 -5.19
N ILE A 71 -18.58 21.26 -4.49
CA ILE A 71 -18.64 20.85 -3.08
C ILE A 71 -17.97 21.84 -2.12
N SER A 72 -17.27 22.83 -2.66
CA SER A 72 -16.80 24.02 -1.92
C SER A 72 -17.90 25.04 -1.75
#